data_AF-A0A8B6D4X1-F1
#
_entry.id   AF-A0A8B6D4X1-F1
#
_cell.length_a   1.000
_cell.length_b   1.000
_cell.length_c   1.000
_cell.angle_alpha   90.00
_cell.angle_beta   90.00
_cell.angle_gamma   90.00
#
_symmetry.space_group_name_H-M   'P 1'
#
loop_
_entity.id
_entity.type
_entity.pdbx_description
1 polymer ?
#
loop_
_entity_poly.entity_id
_entity_poly.type
_entity_poly.pdbx_seq_one_letter_code
_entity_poly.pdbx_strand_id
1 'polypeptide(L)'
;MEKQVQKDLNIIQDWTKKWRINLSIEKTEYCIFSRNGPTKKMNLQLEGKLLKYNCNPKILGVTLDEKLSFLKHIENVEQKAHKAISLLRMIKGVAKVSTKILLQIYQSIVLSTLEYASSVWQTCETNITDKLNKIQRKGLAICLNVTPTSSVETLEVVSGILPIHLRREEIATRTLAKINSYDISIPIKQILDDWKTIDIPEKYVSPVGKMILQAEDMKVCTGVDVNGIEAEFEFNGIRRYKSPPDYWKNLGNSKSRSTDQKNVGKLIIMEKLSHLPANSCIAFTDGSCLGSPGPVGAGAVIFPSNNQPQIEISKAVSKKGSILLGELIAIKLVVDHFLISENRQNTDSITLFSDSQTSIGILTLNWKSENYIKVIREIKKNMKVLKMNGIPLNFEWTPGHADIQGNDIADSLAKKGAKEAEKIEEPSEVTRQDIKRAARESVLRKWQNQWESSQRGRNYYNYHQNVCQKIPKDLPSKWSFSITTSLRTGYCDLNDYKSKIIPSSDKNCSCGEPETVEHYLLHCSNYEEARERMRTSIYFITGNIHMDLDTLLGIDEEDINRDNRNEILCHLENYLTESGRFKNTIQQKTL
;
A
#
# COMPACT_ATOMS: atom_id res chain seq x y z
N MET A 1 -18.60 15.97 39.18
CA MET A 1 -17.50 15.71 38.24
C MET A 1 -16.13 16.02 38.86
N GLU A 2 -15.79 17.28 39.15
CA GLU A 2 -14.46 17.65 39.70
C GLU A 2 -14.04 16.84 40.94
N LYS A 3 -14.91 16.74 41.96
CA LYS A 3 -14.64 15.93 43.16
C LYS A 3 -14.33 14.46 42.85
N GLN A 4 -14.99 13.89 41.83
CA GLN A 4 -14.78 12.50 41.43
C GLN A 4 -13.42 12.35 40.72
N VAL A 5 -13.13 13.23 39.76
CA VAL A 5 -11.84 13.22 39.04
C VAL A 5 -10.66 13.41 40.02
N GLN A 6 -10.82 14.30 41.02
CA GLN A 6 -9.80 14.47 42.05
C GLN A 6 -9.62 13.22 42.91
N LYS A 7 -10.70 12.51 43.25
CA LYS A 7 -10.62 11.22 43.95
C LYS A 7 -9.86 10.18 43.13
N ASP A 8 -10.13 10.11 41.83
CA ASP A 8 -9.45 9.17 40.92
C ASP A 8 -7.95 9.52 40.77
N LEU A 9 -7.61 10.82 40.70
CA LEU A 9 -6.21 11.28 40.71
C LEU A 9 -5.48 10.89 42.00
N ASN A 10 -6.13 11.01 43.16
CA ASN A 10 -5.54 10.62 44.44
C ASN A 10 -5.24 9.10 44.47
N ILE A 11 -6.15 8.27 43.94
CA ILE A 11 -5.94 6.82 43.81
C ILE A 11 -4.73 6.52 42.93
N ILE A 12 -4.59 7.20 41.80
CA ILE A 12 -3.42 7.06 40.92
C ILE A 12 -2.14 7.47 41.64
N GLN A 13 -2.17 8.59 42.38
CA GLN A 13 -1.03 9.07 43.15
C GLN A 13 -0.60 8.08 44.24
N ASP A 14 -1.54 7.45 44.94
CA ASP A 14 -1.23 6.44 45.95
C ASP A 14 -0.67 5.16 45.31
N TRP A 15 -1.18 4.78 44.15
CA TRP A 15 -0.64 3.68 43.36
C TRP A 15 0.80 3.98 42.91
N THR A 16 1.09 5.16 42.36
CA THR A 16 2.45 5.49 41.92
C THR A 16 3.43 5.55 43.09
N LYS A 17 3.02 6.07 44.26
CA LYS A 17 3.82 6.00 45.50
C LYS A 17 4.12 4.56 45.91
N LYS A 18 3.10 3.69 45.92
CA LYS A 18 3.25 2.26 46.27
C LYS A 18 4.28 1.56 45.38
N TRP A 19 4.28 1.87 44.08
CA TRP A 19 5.18 1.28 43.10
C TRP A 19 6.46 2.10 42.85
N ARG A 20 6.70 3.16 43.63
CA ARG A 20 7.87 4.06 43.51
C ARG A 20 8.06 4.65 42.11
N ILE A 21 6.95 4.99 41.45
CA ILE A 21 6.93 5.67 40.16
C ILE A 21 6.79 7.17 40.40
N ASN A 22 7.73 7.96 39.89
CA ASN A 22 7.67 9.42 39.99
C ASN A 22 6.90 10.02 38.80
N LEU A 23 5.86 10.80 39.09
CA LEU A 23 5.08 11.49 38.07
C LEU A 23 5.76 12.81 37.68
N SER A 24 5.81 13.10 36.38
CA SER A 24 6.24 14.41 35.90
C SER A 24 5.04 15.36 35.92
N ILE A 25 4.88 16.09 37.02
CA ILE A 25 3.75 17.02 37.20
C ILE A 25 3.73 18.07 36.07
N GLU A 26 4.88 18.55 35.64
CA GLU A 26 5.00 19.54 34.55
C GLU A 26 4.48 19.04 33.19
N LYS A 27 4.56 17.72 32.95
CA LYS A 27 4.04 17.08 31.75
C LYS A 27 2.60 16.59 31.92
N THR A 28 2.08 16.62 33.14
CA THR A 28 0.72 16.15 33.45
C THR A 28 -0.25 17.30 33.30
N GLU A 29 -1.20 17.13 32.40
CA GLU A 29 -2.21 18.12 32.06
C GLU A 29 -3.59 17.47 32.01
N TYR A 30 -4.64 18.29 32.11
CA TYR A 30 -6.01 17.82 31.93
C TYR A 30 -6.74 18.63 30.87
N CYS A 31 -7.69 17.98 30.19
CA CYS A 31 -8.61 18.56 29.22
C CYS A 31 -10.01 18.04 29.50
N ILE A 32 -11.03 18.82 29.17
CA ILE A 32 -12.42 18.41 29.29
C ILE A 32 -13.00 18.33 27.87
N PHE A 33 -13.52 17.17 27.49
CA PHE A 33 -14.15 16.96 26.20
C PHE A 33 -15.67 17.14 26.31
N SER A 34 -16.24 18.04 25.52
CA SER A 34 -17.67 18.34 25.48
C SER A 34 -18.09 18.86 24.11
N ARG A 35 -19.15 18.25 23.54
CA ARG A 35 -19.80 18.74 22.31
C ARG A 35 -20.86 19.82 22.57
N ASN A 36 -21.27 20.01 23.83
CA ASN A 36 -22.40 20.87 24.22
C ASN A 36 -21.97 22.27 24.69
N GLY A 37 -20.75 22.71 24.35
CA GLY A 37 -20.25 24.04 24.67
C GLY A 37 -19.16 24.06 25.74
N PRO A 38 -18.67 25.26 26.09
CA PRO A 38 -17.50 25.43 26.96
C PRO A 38 -17.76 24.89 28.36
N THR A 39 -16.90 23.98 28.80
CA THR A 39 -16.93 23.40 30.14
C THR A 39 -16.15 24.25 31.13
N LYS A 40 -16.71 24.45 32.32
CA LYS A 40 -16.02 25.13 33.43
C LYS A 40 -14.73 24.37 33.78
N LYS A 41 -13.60 25.08 33.81
CA LYS A 41 -12.29 24.53 34.21
C LYS A 41 -12.36 24.02 35.66
N MET A 42 -11.59 22.97 35.93
CA MET A 42 -11.53 22.32 37.24
C MET A 42 -10.28 22.71 38.02
N ASN A 43 -10.35 22.72 39.34
CA ASN A 43 -9.19 22.94 40.20
C ASN A 43 -8.61 21.61 40.67
N LEU A 44 -7.97 20.88 39.75
CA LEU A 44 -7.39 19.57 40.03
C LEU A 44 -5.96 19.71 40.58
N GLN A 45 -5.64 18.95 41.62
CA GLN A 45 -4.32 18.90 42.25
C GLN A 45 -3.68 17.52 42.11
N LEU A 46 -2.37 17.49 41.93
CA LEU A 46 -1.56 16.27 41.96
C LEU A 46 -0.27 16.57 42.73
N GLU A 47 0.02 15.78 43.76
CA GLU A 47 1.16 16.02 44.66
C GLU A 47 1.17 17.46 45.25
N GLY A 48 -0.02 17.99 45.56
CA GLY A 48 -0.20 19.33 46.12
C GLY A 48 -0.03 20.49 45.12
N LYS A 49 0.25 20.20 43.83
CA LYS A 49 0.36 21.21 42.77
C LYS A 49 -0.89 21.21 41.89
N LEU A 50 -1.32 22.39 41.46
CA LEU A 50 -2.44 22.54 40.52
C LEU A 50 -2.04 22.01 39.14
N LEU A 51 -2.85 21.14 38.56
CA LEU A 51 -2.65 20.60 37.22
C LEU A 51 -2.94 21.66 36.15
N LYS A 52 -2.13 21.64 35.10
CA LYS A 52 -2.30 22.54 33.96
C LYS A 52 -3.51 22.14 33.13
N TYR A 53 -4.39 23.10 32.85
CA TYR A 53 -5.42 22.95 31.84
C TYR A 53 -4.85 23.11 30.43
N ASN A 54 -5.13 22.16 29.53
CA ASN A 54 -4.79 22.28 28.12
C ASN A 54 -6.02 21.93 27.26
N CYS A 55 -6.56 22.91 26.53
CA CYS A 55 -7.68 22.70 25.60
C CYS A 55 -7.27 21.98 24.30
N ASN A 56 -5.97 21.81 24.06
CA ASN A 56 -5.43 21.11 22.89
C ASN A 56 -4.37 20.06 23.30
N PRO A 57 -4.74 19.04 24.10
CA PRO A 57 -3.79 18.03 24.57
C PRO A 57 -3.27 17.19 23.40
N LYS A 58 -2.03 16.74 23.50
CA LYS A 58 -1.37 15.94 22.45
C LYS A 58 -1.09 14.52 22.92
N ILE A 59 -1.68 13.54 22.26
CA ILE A 59 -1.53 12.11 22.57
C ILE A 59 -0.98 11.41 21.33
N LEU A 60 0.16 10.72 21.47
CA LEU A 60 0.80 9.95 20.40
C LEU A 60 0.87 10.72 19.05
N GLY A 61 1.20 12.01 19.09
CA GLY A 61 1.31 12.84 17.88
C GLY A 61 0.01 13.50 17.40
N VAL A 62 -1.15 13.07 17.88
CA VAL A 62 -2.47 13.64 17.56
C VAL A 62 -2.82 14.76 18.54
N THR A 63 -3.29 15.89 18.02
CA THR A 63 -3.72 17.03 18.85
C THR A 63 -5.23 17.00 18.95
N LEU A 64 -5.76 16.79 20.15
CA LEU A 64 -7.20 16.82 20.35
C LEU A 64 -7.66 18.26 20.58
N ASP A 65 -8.95 18.52 20.44
CA ASP A 65 -9.60 19.74 20.91
C ASP A 65 -10.82 19.36 21.76
N GLU A 66 -11.31 20.30 22.58
CA GLU A 66 -12.43 20.08 23.51
C GLU A 66 -13.68 19.49 22.85
N LYS A 67 -13.91 19.77 21.55
CA LYS A 67 -15.08 19.25 20.81
C LYS A 67 -14.80 17.94 20.07
N LEU A 68 -13.56 17.46 20.09
CA LEU A 68 -13.08 16.34 19.27
C LEU A 68 -13.34 16.57 17.76
N SER A 69 -13.20 17.81 17.31
CA SER A 69 -13.33 18.20 15.89
C SER A 69 -12.06 17.91 15.07
N PHE A 70 -10.93 17.75 15.75
CA PHE A 70 -9.57 17.60 15.21
C PHE A 70 -9.07 18.79 14.39
N LEU A 71 -9.73 19.95 14.48
CA LEU A 71 -9.34 21.16 13.74
C LEU A 71 -7.89 21.54 14.03
N LYS A 72 -7.49 21.55 15.30
CA LYS A 72 -6.12 21.91 15.68
C LYS A 72 -5.09 20.90 15.19
N HIS A 73 -5.45 19.61 15.15
CA HIS A 73 -4.59 18.60 14.57
C HIS A 73 -4.31 18.88 13.10
N ILE A 74 -5.35 19.20 12.33
CA ILE A 74 -5.21 19.41 10.89
C ILE A 74 -4.44 20.69 10.59
N GLU A 75 -4.60 21.76 11.36
CA GLU A 75 -3.74 22.94 11.24
C GLU A 75 -2.25 22.58 11.42
N ASN A 76 -1.95 21.75 12.43
CA ASN A 76 -0.58 21.30 12.69
C ASN A 76 -0.06 20.39 11.55
N VAL A 77 -0.91 19.53 10.99
CA VAL A 77 -0.59 18.67 9.83
C VAL A 77 -0.35 19.53 8.59
N GLU A 78 -1.19 20.53 8.33
CA GLU A 78 -1.05 21.48 7.22
C GLU A 78 0.27 22.24 7.31
N GLN A 79 0.62 22.78 8.49
CA GLN A 79 1.89 23.48 8.68
C GLN A 79 3.10 22.59 8.39
N LYS A 80 3.06 21.33 8.83
CA LYS A 80 4.12 20.36 8.53
C LYS A 80 4.16 20.00 7.05
N ALA A 81 3.01 19.81 6.41
CA ALA A 81 2.92 19.51 5.00
C ALA A 81 3.43 20.67 4.13
N HIS A 82 3.19 21.93 4.51
CA HIS A 82 3.79 23.08 3.85
C HIS A 82 5.32 23.09 3.94
N LYS A 83 5.90 22.74 5.10
CA LYS A 83 7.36 22.57 5.22
C LYS A 83 7.88 21.46 4.31
N ALA A 84 7.18 20.33 4.26
CA ALA A 84 7.51 19.22 3.36
C ALA A 84 7.41 19.61 1.87
N ILE A 85 6.42 20.42 1.49
CA ILE A 85 6.30 20.98 0.14
C ILE A 85 7.47 21.90 -0.20
N SER A 86 7.94 22.72 0.76
CA SER A 86 9.12 23.55 0.54
C SER A 86 10.37 22.69 0.26
N LEU A 87 10.55 21.58 0.98
CA LEU A 87 11.61 20.61 0.69
C LEU A 87 11.47 20.00 -0.70
N LEU A 88 10.25 19.57 -1.06
CA LEU A 88 9.94 19.02 -2.38
C LEU A 88 10.26 20.03 -3.51
N ARG A 89 9.99 21.31 -3.30
CA ARG A 89 10.33 22.38 -4.25
C ARG A 89 11.84 22.56 -4.40
N MET A 90 12.61 22.47 -3.31
CA MET A 90 14.08 22.51 -3.39
C MET A 90 14.63 21.31 -4.16
N ILE A 91 14.12 20.10 -3.89
CA ILE A 91 14.52 18.87 -4.59
C ILE A 91 14.18 18.97 -6.08
N LYS A 92 13.03 19.53 -6.43
CA LYS A 92 12.65 19.79 -7.83
C LYS A 92 13.68 20.65 -8.56
N GLY A 93 14.33 21.60 -7.89
CA GLY A 93 15.34 22.48 -8.49
C GLY A 93 16.64 21.76 -8.90
N VAL A 94 16.85 20.53 -8.41
CA VAL A 94 18.02 19.72 -8.78
C VAL A 94 17.81 19.12 -10.17
N ALA A 95 18.69 19.46 -11.12
CA ALA A 95 18.54 19.22 -12.56
C ALA A 95 18.28 17.77 -13.00
N LYS A 96 18.61 16.76 -12.16
CA LYS A 96 18.54 15.34 -12.53
C LYS A 96 17.40 14.55 -11.88
N VAL A 97 16.46 15.21 -11.19
CA VAL A 97 15.35 14.49 -10.52
C VAL A 97 14.19 14.29 -11.48
N SER A 98 13.84 13.03 -11.77
CA SER A 98 12.71 12.69 -12.63
C SER A 98 11.36 12.91 -11.94
N THR A 99 10.30 13.13 -12.72
CA THR A 99 8.92 13.28 -12.23
C THR A 99 8.49 12.11 -11.36
N LYS A 100 8.87 10.89 -11.75
CA LYS A 100 8.59 9.65 -10.99
C LYS A 100 9.19 9.70 -9.58
N ILE A 101 10.46 10.11 -9.47
CA ILE A 101 11.12 10.25 -8.16
C ILE A 101 10.45 11.35 -7.34
N LEU A 102 10.10 12.48 -7.94
CA LEU A 102 9.37 13.55 -7.25
C LEU A 102 8.02 13.07 -6.69
N LEU A 103 7.26 12.28 -7.45
CA LEU A 103 6.00 11.69 -6.98
C LEU A 103 6.21 10.68 -5.85
N GLN A 104 7.28 9.88 -5.91
CA GLN A 104 7.65 8.97 -4.82
C GLN A 104 8.04 9.72 -3.54
N ILE A 105 8.78 10.83 -3.67
CA ILE A 105 9.15 11.70 -2.54
C ILE A 105 7.90 12.40 -1.97
N TYR A 106 7.00 12.87 -2.83
CA TYR A 106 5.72 13.42 -2.40
C TYR A 106 4.92 12.40 -1.57
N GLN A 107 4.81 11.15 -2.04
CA GLN A 107 4.14 10.09 -1.29
C GLN A 107 4.81 9.81 0.07
N SER A 108 6.14 9.78 0.12
CA SER A 108 6.87 9.39 1.32
C SER A 108 6.95 10.48 2.39
N ILE A 109 6.93 11.76 2.01
CA ILE A 109 7.10 12.89 2.96
C ILE A 109 5.82 13.72 3.11
N VAL A 110 5.22 14.18 2.00
CA VAL A 110 4.07 15.08 2.04
C VAL A 110 2.81 14.31 2.36
N LEU A 111 2.52 13.26 1.57
CA LEU A 111 1.30 12.47 1.70
C LEU A 111 1.26 11.70 3.03
N SER A 112 2.37 11.10 3.44
CA SER A 112 2.49 10.44 4.76
C SER A 112 2.23 11.40 5.93
N THR A 113 2.60 12.68 5.79
CA THR A 113 2.29 13.72 6.79
C THR A 113 0.80 14.02 6.82
N LEU A 114 0.16 14.15 5.65
CA LEU A 114 -1.28 14.42 5.52
C LEU A 114 -2.16 13.27 6.03
N GLU A 115 -1.66 12.03 5.96
CA GLU A 115 -2.40 10.82 6.33
C GLU A 115 -2.22 10.39 7.78
N TYR A 116 -1.32 11.05 8.51
CA TYR A 116 -0.94 10.64 9.85
C TYR A 116 -2.16 10.57 10.78
N ALA A 117 -2.40 9.37 11.32
CA ALA A 117 -3.54 9.07 12.18
C ALA A 117 -4.92 9.38 11.56
N SER A 118 -5.06 9.38 10.24
CA SER A 118 -6.32 9.67 9.53
C SER A 118 -7.53 8.88 9.98
N SER A 119 -7.32 7.62 10.38
CA SER A 119 -8.37 6.79 10.97
C SER A 119 -8.96 7.39 12.25
N VAL A 120 -8.18 8.13 13.05
CA VAL A 120 -8.64 8.75 14.31
C VAL A 120 -9.46 10.01 14.06
N TRP A 121 -9.15 10.79 13.03
CA TRP A 121 -9.83 12.04 12.73
C TRP A 121 -10.77 11.94 11.51
N GLN A 122 -11.25 10.73 11.20
CA GLN A 122 -12.09 10.44 10.04
C GLN A 122 -13.45 11.17 10.06
N THR A 123 -13.89 11.65 11.22
CA THR A 123 -15.12 12.43 11.44
C THR A 123 -14.96 13.92 11.16
N CYS A 124 -13.79 14.37 10.69
CA CYS A 124 -13.54 15.77 10.40
C CYS A 124 -14.48 16.32 9.30
N GLU A 125 -14.90 17.58 9.43
CA GLU A 125 -15.83 18.24 8.50
C GLU A 125 -15.31 18.37 7.06
N THR A 126 -16.23 18.60 6.11
CA THR A 126 -15.93 18.77 4.68
C THR A 126 -14.97 19.91 4.38
N ASN A 127 -15.09 21.05 5.07
CA ASN A 127 -14.21 22.23 4.92
C ASN A 127 -12.72 21.91 5.15
N ILE A 128 -12.41 20.88 5.93
CA ILE A 128 -11.05 20.42 6.19
C ILE A 128 -10.50 19.66 4.99
N THR A 129 -11.35 18.89 4.31
CA THR A 129 -10.99 18.16 3.10
C THR A 129 -10.53 19.12 1.99
N ASP A 130 -11.16 20.28 1.87
CA ASP A 130 -10.74 21.31 0.90
C ASP A 130 -9.36 21.88 1.19
N LYS A 131 -9.00 22.06 2.47
CA LYS A 131 -7.64 22.48 2.85
C LYS A 131 -6.61 21.44 2.44
N LEU A 132 -6.88 20.16 2.71
CA LEU A 132 -5.99 19.06 2.34
C LEU A 132 -5.86 18.95 0.80
N ASN A 133 -6.97 19.12 0.07
CA ASN A 133 -6.97 19.14 -1.40
C ASN A 133 -6.09 20.28 -1.97
N LYS A 134 -6.10 21.47 -1.36
CA LYS A 134 -5.21 22.57 -1.76
C LYS A 134 -3.73 22.22 -1.58
N ILE A 135 -3.38 21.51 -0.51
CA ILE A 135 -1.99 21.06 -0.26
C ILE A 135 -1.60 19.98 -1.28
N GLN A 136 -2.47 18.99 -1.51
CA GLN A 136 -2.28 17.95 -2.51
C GLN A 136 -2.07 18.56 -3.91
N ARG A 137 -2.95 19.48 -4.32
CA ARG A 137 -2.82 20.22 -5.60
C ARG A 137 -1.46 20.91 -5.72
N LYS A 138 -1.03 21.64 -4.69
CA LYS A 138 0.29 22.31 -4.68
C LYS A 138 1.44 21.30 -4.82
N GLY A 139 1.39 20.20 -4.09
CA GLY A 139 2.42 19.15 -4.14
C GLY A 139 2.50 18.48 -5.51
N LEU A 140 1.37 18.05 -6.06
CA LEU A 140 1.30 17.40 -7.36
C LEU A 140 1.70 18.36 -8.50
N ALA A 141 1.28 19.62 -8.47
CA ALA A 141 1.69 20.62 -9.47
C ALA A 141 3.21 20.82 -9.48
N ILE A 142 3.87 20.79 -8.30
CA ILE A 142 5.33 20.83 -8.19
C ILE A 142 5.95 19.58 -8.82
N CYS A 143 5.48 18.38 -8.47
CA CYS A 143 5.99 17.11 -9.01
C CYS A 143 5.87 17.02 -10.53
N LEU A 144 4.69 17.32 -11.07
CA LEU A 144 4.37 17.25 -12.49
C LEU A 144 4.90 18.46 -13.28
N ASN A 145 5.45 19.46 -12.58
CA ASN A 145 5.99 20.69 -13.14
C ASN A 145 4.97 21.49 -13.99
N VAL A 146 3.69 21.44 -13.62
CA VAL A 146 2.59 22.15 -14.29
C VAL A 146 2.17 23.40 -13.51
N THR A 147 1.26 24.20 -14.08
CA THR A 147 0.83 25.45 -13.47
C THR A 147 0.06 25.21 -12.16
N PRO A 148 0.19 26.09 -11.13
CA PRO A 148 -0.50 25.92 -9.85
C PRO A 148 -2.04 26.02 -9.92
N THR A 149 -2.56 26.52 -11.04
CA THR A 149 -3.98 26.70 -11.35
C THR A 149 -4.63 25.46 -11.94
N SER A 150 -3.85 24.43 -12.32
CA SER A 150 -4.39 23.15 -12.77
C SER A 150 -5.32 22.53 -11.74
N SER A 151 -6.44 21.96 -12.20
CA SER A 151 -7.44 21.26 -11.36
C SER A 151 -6.81 20.11 -10.59
N VAL A 152 -7.17 19.95 -9.31
CA VAL A 152 -6.63 18.88 -8.47
C VAL A 152 -7.00 17.51 -9.01
N GLU A 153 -8.22 17.40 -9.54
CA GLU A 153 -8.80 16.22 -10.16
C GLU A 153 -7.92 15.73 -11.32
N THR A 154 -7.44 16.64 -12.15
CA THR A 154 -6.53 16.33 -13.26
C THR A 154 -5.16 15.90 -12.76
N LEU A 155 -4.60 16.60 -11.78
CA LEU A 155 -3.28 16.26 -11.24
C LEU A 155 -3.28 14.87 -10.58
N GLU A 156 -4.37 14.50 -9.91
CA GLU A 156 -4.58 13.18 -9.31
C GLU A 156 -4.54 12.09 -10.38
N VAL A 157 -5.28 12.25 -11.47
CA VAL A 157 -5.34 11.27 -12.56
C VAL A 157 -3.98 11.17 -13.27
N VAL A 158 -3.39 12.30 -13.68
CA VAL A 158 -2.07 12.36 -14.35
C VAL A 158 -0.99 11.68 -13.52
N SER A 159 -0.99 11.90 -12.20
CA SER A 159 0.04 11.35 -11.30
C SER A 159 -0.22 9.92 -10.84
N GLY A 160 -1.45 9.42 -11.03
CA GLY A 160 -1.93 8.18 -10.44
C GLY A 160 -2.01 8.20 -8.92
N ILE A 161 -2.17 9.38 -8.32
CA ILE A 161 -2.31 9.59 -6.87
C ILE A 161 -3.78 9.76 -6.55
N LEU A 162 -4.32 8.84 -5.75
CA LEU A 162 -5.71 8.85 -5.31
C LEU A 162 -6.06 10.16 -4.54
N PRO A 163 -7.27 10.71 -4.69
CA PRO A 163 -7.74 11.84 -3.89
C PRO A 163 -7.60 11.62 -2.39
N ILE A 164 -7.24 12.67 -1.64
CA ILE A 164 -6.86 12.53 -0.22
C ILE A 164 -8.00 11.93 0.62
N HIS A 165 -9.26 12.31 0.38
CA HIS A 165 -10.41 11.78 1.11
C HIS A 165 -10.60 10.29 0.85
N LEU A 166 -10.42 9.83 -0.39
CA LEU A 166 -10.50 8.41 -0.75
C LEU A 166 -9.31 7.62 -0.19
N ARG A 167 -8.12 8.23 -0.07
CA ARG A 167 -6.97 7.61 0.60
C ARG A 167 -7.22 7.38 2.08
N ARG A 168 -7.80 8.37 2.78
CA ARG A 168 -8.19 8.21 4.19
C ARG A 168 -9.24 7.12 4.36
N GLU A 169 -10.20 7.04 3.44
CA GLU A 169 -11.20 5.95 3.42
C GLU A 169 -10.53 4.57 3.26
N GLU A 170 -9.60 4.41 2.32
CA GLU A 170 -8.85 3.16 2.16
C GLU A 170 -8.10 2.78 3.45
N ILE A 171 -7.45 3.75 4.11
CA ILE A 171 -6.73 3.56 5.39
C ILE A 171 -7.69 3.20 6.53
N ALA A 172 -8.85 3.85 6.59
CA ALA A 172 -9.89 3.62 7.59
C ALA A 172 -10.42 2.18 7.52
N THR A 173 -10.79 1.71 6.32
CA THR A 173 -11.27 0.33 6.11
C THR A 173 -10.20 -0.71 6.45
N ARG A 174 -8.95 -0.46 6.09
CA ARG A 174 -7.82 -1.34 6.45
C ARG A 174 -7.55 -1.34 7.96
N THR A 175 -7.71 -0.21 8.63
CA THR A 175 -7.59 -0.10 10.09
C THR A 175 -8.70 -0.90 10.77
N LEU A 176 -9.93 -0.79 10.29
CA LEU A 176 -11.05 -1.58 10.79
C LEU A 176 -10.81 -3.08 10.65
N ALA A 177 -10.32 -3.53 9.49
CA ALA A 177 -9.95 -4.92 9.27
C ALA A 177 -8.91 -5.41 10.28
N LYS A 178 -7.93 -4.56 10.59
CA LYS A 178 -6.92 -4.85 11.61
C LYS A 178 -7.53 -5.01 13.00
N ILE A 179 -8.45 -4.12 13.38
CA ILE A 179 -9.14 -4.18 14.68
C ILE A 179 -10.06 -5.40 14.75
N ASN A 180 -10.80 -5.68 13.68
CA ASN A 180 -11.73 -6.82 13.62
C ASN A 180 -11.00 -8.15 13.74
N SER A 181 -9.77 -8.21 13.26
CA SER A 181 -8.92 -9.36 13.44
C SER A 181 -8.15 -9.33 14.77
N TYR A 182 -8.47 -8.50 15.77
CA TYR A 182 -7.88 -8.68 17.10
C TYR A 182 -8.69 -9.69 17.90
N ASP A 183 -8.03 -10.33 18.86
CA ASP A 183 -8.73 -11.11 19.87
C ASP A 183 -9.68 -10.24 20.72
N ILE A 184 -10.76 -10.85 21.20
CA ILE A 184 -11.78 -10.18 22.02
C ILE A 184 -11.23 -9.68 23.36
N SER A 185 -10.10 -10.20 23.85
CA SER A 185 -9.43 -9.66 25.05
C SER A 185 -8.84 -8.26 24.83
N ILE A 186 -8.65 -7.83 23.57
CA ILE A 186 -8.12 -6.51 23.26
C ILE A 186 -9.22 -5.46 23.42
N PRO A 187 -9.05 -4.40 24.24
CA PRO A 187 -10.12 -3.44 24.54
C PRO A 187 -10.75 -2.77 23.32
N ILE A 188 -9.97 -2.48 22.27
CA ILE A 188 -10.51 -1.84 21.06
C ILE A 188 -11.44 -2.76 20.26
N LYS A 189 -11.30 -4.08 20.39
CA LYS A 189 -12.21 -5.06 19.77
C LYS A 189 -13.54 -5.10 20.50
N GLN A 190 -13.52 -5.07 21.84
CA GLN A 190 -14.72 -4.97 22.67
C GLN A 190 -15.50 -3.71 22.34
N ILE A 191 -14.82 -2.56 22.31
CA ILE A 191 -15.43 -1.29 21.89
C ILE A 191 -16.04 -1.42 20.49
N LEU A 192 -15.32 -2.01 19.53
CA LEU A 192 -15.85 -2.18 18.18
C LEU A 192 -17.15 -3.01 18.16
N ASP A 193 -17.22 -4.10 18.91
CA ASP A 193 -18.40 -4.96 18.95
C ASP A 193 -19.58 -4.28 19.67
N ASP A 194 -19.32 -3.50 20.72
CA ASP A 194 -20.35 -2.64 21.34
C ASP A 194 -20.92 -1.66 20.31
N TRP A 195 -20.06 -0.99 19.52
CA TRP A 195 -20.47 -0.01 18.53
C TRP A 195 -21.31 -0.59 17.38
N LYS A 196 -21.18 -1.87 17.05
CA LYS A 196 -22.03 -2.53 16.03
C LYS A 196 -23.49 -2.66 16.47
N THR A 197 -23.76 -2.58 17.77
CA THR A 197 -25.10 -2.78 18.34
C THR A 197 -25.88 -1.50 18.60
N ILE A 198 -25.22 -0.34 18.46
CA ILE A 198 -25.81 0.96 18.80
C ILE A 198 -26.24 1.66 17.51
N ASP A 199 -27.52 2.01 17.42
CA ASP A 199 -28.02 2.91 16.38
C ASP A 199 -27.66 4.36 16.73
N ILE A 200 -26.75 4.97 15.96
CA ILE A 200 -26.16 6.27 16.30
C ILE A 200 -26.55 7.29 15.25
N PRO A 201 -27.24 8.38 15.63
CA PRO A 201 -27.58 9.45 14.70
C PRO A 201 -26.34 9.99 13.99
N GLU A 202 -26.47 10.31 12.71
CA GLU A 202 -25.36 10.70 11.82
C GLU A 202 -24.45 11.82 12.40
N LYS A 203 -25.04 12.73 13.20
CA LYS A 203 -24.33 13.82 13.90
C LYS A 203 -23.35 13.36 14.99
N TYR A 204 -23.51 12.14 15.50
CA TYR A 204 -22.72 11.59 16.61
C TYR A 204 -21.80 10.43 16.21
N VAL A 205 -21.66 10.18 14.91
CA VAL A 205 -20.77 9.14 14.39
C VAL A 205 -19.34 9.36 14.92
N SER A 206 -18.80 8.34 15.59
CA SER A 206 -17.41 8.32 16.04
C SER A 206 -16.48 7.96 14.89
N PRO A 207 -15.15 8.13 15.05
CA PRO A 207 -14.19 7.64 14.07
C PRO A 207 -14.36 6.14 13.76
N VAL A 208 -14.64 5.31 14.76
CA VAL A 208 -14.93 3.88 14.57
C VAL A 208 -16.22 3.66 13.78
N GLY A 209 -17.30 4.37 14.13
CA GLY A 209 -18.55 4.32 13.38
C GLY A 209 -18.35 4.73 11.91
N LYS A 210 -17.53 5.75 11.64
CA LYS A 210 -17.23 6.18 10.26
C LYS A 210 -16.47 5.11 9.49
N MET A 211 -15.55 4.38 10.14
CA MET A 211 -14.88 3.23 9.51
C MET A 211 -15.86 2.11 9.16
N ILE A 212 -16.84 1.82 10.03
CA ILE A 212 -17.87 0.80 9.79
C ILE A 212 -18.68 1.15 8.55
N LEU A 213 -19.21 2.38 8.48
CA LEU A 213 -19.98 2.86 7.32
C LEU A 213 -19.17 2.75 6.01
N GLN A 214 -17.88 3.09 6.04
CA GLN A 214 -17.01 2.96 4.87
C GLN A 214 -16.71 1.51 4.48
N ALA A 215 -16.65 0.60 5.45
CA ALA A 215 -16.54 -0.82 5.20
C ALA A 215 -17.84 -1.43 4.66
N GLU A 216 -19.00 -0.92 5.07
CA GLU A 216 -20.30 -1.28 4.51
C GLU A 216 -20.43 -0.83 3.05
N ASP A 217 -20.06 0.42 2.74
CA ASP A 217 -19.96 0.89 1.35
C ASP A 217 -19.07 -0.02 0.50
N MET A 218 -17.90 -0.39 1.02
CA MET A 218 -16.98 -1.31 0.35
C MET A 218 -17.61 -2.69 0.16
N LYS A 219 -18.32 -3.21 1.17
CA LYS A 219 -19.02 -4.51 1.09
C LYS A 219 -20.11 -4.49 0.03
N VAL A 220 -20.94 -3.46 -0.03
CA VAL A 220 -21.97 -3.29 -1.07
C VAL A 220 -21.34 -3.30 -2.46
N CYS A 221 -20.19 -2.65 -2.59
CA CYS A 221 -19.51 -2.52 -3.88
C CYS A 221 -18.76 -3.79 -4.33
N THR A 222 -18.22 -4.58 -3.40
CA THR A 222 -17.25 -5.66 -3.70
C THR A 222 -17.67 -7.04 -3.23
N GLY A 223 -18.73 -7.14 -2.42
CA GLY A 223 -19.16 -8.37 -1.76
C GLY A 223 -18.27 -8.82 -0.60
N VAL A 224 -17.15 -8.15 -0.33
CA VAL A 224 -16.20 -8.54 0.73
C VAL A 224 -16.59 -7.92 2.07
N ASP A 225 -16.88 -8.75 3.06
CA ASP A 225 -17.23 -8.30 4.41
C ASP A 225 -16.01 -8.25 5.34
N VAL A 226 -15.73 -7.09 5.93
CA VAL A 226 -14.64 -6.89 6.90
C VAL A 226 -14.89 -7.68 8.20
N ASN A 227 -16.14 -8.00 8.53
CA ASN A 227 -16.48 -8.83 9.69
C ASN A 227 -16.20 -10.32 9.47
N GLY A 228 -16.02 -10.75 8.23
CA GLY A 228 -15.66 -12.14 7.88
C GLY A 228 -14.18 -12.47 8.10
N ILE A 229 -13.40 -11.55 8.68
CA ILE A 229 -11.99 -11.77 9.00
C ILE A 229 -11.85 -12.57 10.29
N GLU A 230 -11.04 -13.63 10.27
CA GLU A 230 -10.72 -14.38 11.49
C GLU A 230 -9.87 -13.55 12.47
N ALA A 231 -10.10 -13.77 13.77
CA ALA A 231 -9.34 -13.14 14.85
C ALA A 231 -7.87 -13.60 14.89
N GLU A 232 -6.95 -12.63 14.85
CA GLU A 232 -5.52 -12.77 15.09
C GLU A 232 -5.19 -12.52 16.58
N PHE A 233 -4.64 -13.52 17.26
CA PHE A 233 -4.08 -13.42 18.62
C PHE A 233 -2.61 -12.96 18.64
N GLU A 234 -2.23 -11.72 18.93
CA GLU A 234 -0.79 -11.39 19.02
C GLU A 234 -0.03 -12.27 20.03
N PHE A 235 1.06 -12.93 19.59
CA PHE A 235 2.03 -13.55 20.50
C PHE A 235 3.21 -12.59 20.64
N ASN A 236 3.19 -11.79 21.71
CA ASN A 236 4.34 -10.97 22.08
C ASN A 236 5.42 -11.88 22.70
N GLY A 237 6.67 -11.80 22.22
CA GLY A 237 7.81 -12.31 22.99
C GLY A 237 8.92 -13.10 22.28
N ILE A 238 9.11 -13.02 20.96
CA ILE A 238 10.28 -13.70 20.33
C ILE A 238 11.37 -12.69 19.96
N ARG A 239 12.60 -12.94 20.46
CA ARG A 239 13.82 -12.20 20.13
C ARG A 239 14.10 -12.20 18.62
N ARG A 240 14.47 -11.04 18.09
CA ARG A 240 14.76 -10.79 16.67
C ARG A 240 16.17 -11.30 16.32
N TYR A 241 16.29 -12.24 15.38
CA TYR A 241 17.55 -12.54 14.69
C TYR A 241 17.50 -11.98 13.26
N LYS A 242 18.64 -11.53 12.73
CA LYS A 242 18.70 -10.48 11.69
C LYS A 242 18.96 -10.93 10.24
N SER A 243 19.37 -12.17 9.94
CA SER A 243 19.69 -12.54 8.55
C SER A 243 19.59 -14.05 8.25
N PRO A 244 19.19 -14.42 7.02
CA PRO A 244 19.27 -15.80 6.53
C PRO A 244 20.73 -16.26 6.34
N PRO A 245 20.99 -17.59 6.25
CA PRO A 245 22.31 -18.14 5.96
C PRO A 245 22.90 -17.60 4.65
N ASP A 246 24.24 -17.42 4.60
CA ASP A 246 24.90 -16.79 3.45
C ASP A 246 24.75 -17.59 2.14
N TYR A 247 24.65 -18.92 2.22
CA TYR A 247 24.48 -19.77 1.03
C TYR A 247 23.17 -19.50 0.26
N TRP A 248 22.17 -18.86 0.88
CA TRP A 248 20.92 -18.49 0.22
C TRP A 248 21.12 -17.39 -0.83
N LYS A 249 22.11 -16.50 -0.62
CA LYS A 249 22.26 -15.25 -1.39
C LYS A 249 22.72 -15.47 -2.84
N ASN A 250 23.45 -16.54 -3.10
CA ASN A 250 24.14 -16.74 -4.38
C ASN A 250 23.43 -17.73 -5.34
N LEU A 251 22.30 -18.30 -4.93
CA LEU A 251 21.60 -19.35 -5.68
C LEU A 251 20.42 -18.84 -6.51
N GLY A 252 20.10 -17.55 -6.47
CA GLY A 252 19.02 -16.94 -7.28
C GLY A 252 17.60 -17.42 -6.91
N ASN A 253 16.59 -16.84 -7.55
CA ASN A 253 15.18 -17.21 -7.36
C ASN A 253 14.76 -18.33 -8.32
N SER A 254 13.74 -19.12 -7.96
CA SER A 254 13.26 -20.25 -8.78
C SER A 254 12.95 -19.90 -10.25
N LYS A 255 12.50 -18.68 -10.52
CA LYS A 255 12.18 -18.19 -11.88
C LYS A 255 13.39 -17.72 -12.70
N SER A 256 14.53 -17.43 -12.06
CA SER A 256 15.70 -16.80 -12.70
C SER A 256 17.01 -17.57 -12.48
N ARG A 257 16.93 -18.77 -11.90
CA ARG A 257 18.09 -19.58 -11.52
C ARG A 257 18.73 -20.23 -12.74
N SER A 258 20.05 -20.07 -12.92
CA SER A 258 20.81 -20.72 -13.98
C SER A 258 20.99 -22.23 -13.72
N THR A 259 21.36 -22.99 -14.75
CA THR A 259 21.68 -24.42 -14.63
C THR A 259 22.79 -24.68 -13.61
N ASP A 260 23.85 -23.87 -13.62
CA ASP A 260 24.96 -24.00 -12.66
C ASP A 260 24.50 -23.78 -11.22
N GLN A 261 23.65 -22.77 -10.99
CA GLN A 261 23.09 -22.51 -9.66
C GLN A 261 22.20 -23.65 -9.17
N LYS A 262 21.47 -24.33 -10.08
CA LYS A 262 20.70 -25.55 -9.72
C LYS A 262 21.63 -26.68 -9.32
N ASN A 263 22.70 -26.92 -10.08
CA ASN A 263 23.68 -27.97 -9.79
C ASN A 263 24.40 -27.73 -8.46
N VAL A 264 24.86 -26.50 -8.20
CA VAL A 264 25.47 -26.13 -6.92
C VAL A 264 24.48 -26.33 -5.78
N GLY A 265 23.23 -25.87 -5.95
CA GLY A 265 22.18 -26.08 -4.95
C GLY A 265 21.93 -27.56 -4.66
N LYS A 266 21.87 -28.40 -5.70
CA LYS A 266 21.70 -29.85 -5.56
C LYS A 266 22.85 -30.50 -4.78
N LEU A 267 24.10 -30.13 -5.08
CA LEU A 267 25.28 -30.64 -4.37
C LEU A 267 25.25 -30.27 -2.88
N ILE A 268 24.88 -29.03 -2.54
CA ILE A 268 24.75 -28.58 -1.15
C ILE A 268 23.72 -29.42 -0.39
N ILE A 269 22.59 -29.75 -1.02
CA ILE A 269 21.56 -30.58 -0.37
C ILE A 269 22.02 -32.03 -0.24
N MET A 270 22.69 -32.59 -1.25
CA MET A 270 23.26 -33.94 -1.19
C MET A 270 24.31 -34.06 -0.07
N GLU A 271 25.19 -33.06 0.07
CA GLU A 271 26.16 -32.98 1.16
C GLU A 271 25.45 -32.93 2.52
N LYS A 272 24.45 -32.05 2.69
CA LYS A 272 23.65 -31.98 3.91
C LYS A 272 22.98 -33.31 4.26
N LEU A 273 22.35 -33.96 3.29
CA LEU A 273 21.71 -35.27 3.49
C LEU A 273 22.70 -36.34 3.94
N SER A 274 23.94 -36.33 3.40
CA SER A 274 24.98 -37.29 3.78
C SER A 274 25.54 -37.10 5.20
N HIS A 275 25.34 -35.91 5.79
CA HIS A 275 25.79 -35.58 7.15
C HIS A 275 24.68 -35.65 8.21
N LEU A 276 23.48 -36.11 7.85
CA LEU A 276 22.40 -36.27 8.83
C LEU A 276 22.66 -37.44 9.78
N PRO A 277 22.24 -37.35 11.05
CA PRO A 277 22.30 -38.47 11.98
C PRO A 277 21.53 -39.69 11.46
N ALA A 278 22.01 -40.90 11.76
CA ALA A 278 21.43 -42.16 11.27
C ALA A 278 19.92 -42.32 11.59
N ASN A 279 19.48 -41.82 12.74
CA ASN A 279 18.07 -41.86 13.19
C ASN A 279 17.30 -40.54 12.92
N SER A 280 17.73 -39.74 11.94
CA SER A 280 17.04 -38.50 11.57
C SER A 280 15.97 -38.78 10.51
N CYS A 281 14.74 -38.34 10.76
CA CYS A 281 13.70 -38.32 9.74
C CYS A 281 13.92 -37.14 8.79
N ILE A 282 13.81 -37.40 7.49
CA ILE A 282 13.95 -36.37 6.45
C ILE A 282 12.56 -36.05 5.92
N ALA A 283 12.18 -34.79 5.85
CA ALA A 283 10.93 -34.36 5.24
C ALA A 283 11.17 -33.31 4.17
N PHE A 284 10.41 -33.37 3.08
CA PHE A 284 10.34 -32.31 2.07
C PHE A 284 8.92 -31.78 2.00
N THR A 285 8.78 -30.48 1.78
CA THR A 285 7.50 -29.78 1.76
C THR A 285 7.43 -28.80 0.63
N ASP A 286 6.25 -28.67 0.02
CA ASP A 286 5.97 -27.66 -0.99
C ASP A 286 4.49 -27.23 -0.97
N GLY A 287 4.22 -26.01 -1.45
CA GLY A 287 2.90 -25.43 -1.59
C GLY A 287 2.61 -25.02 -3.03
N SER A 288 1.41 -25.35 -3.53
CA SER A 288 1.01 -24.99 -4.89
C SER A 288 -0.26 -24.15 -4.89
N CYS A 289 -0.36 -23.24 -5.85
CA CYS A 289 -1.55 -22.42 -6.04
C CYS A 289 -1.87 -22.23 -7.53
N LEU A 290 -3.10 -22.55 -7.92
CA LEU A 290 -3.63 -22.35 -9.26
C LEU A 290 -4.08 -20.89 -9.42
N GLY A 291 -3.18 -20.02 -9.92
CA GLY A 291 -3.47 -18.60 -10.14
C GLY A 291 -3.54 -17.77 -8.87
N SER A 292 -2.41 -17.58 -8.18
CA SER A 292 -2.37 -16.89 -6.87
C SER A 292 -2.90 -15.44 -6.91
N PRO A 293 -4.01 -15.11 -6.20
CA PRO A 293 -4.77 -15.95 -5.28
C PRO A 293 -5.80 -16.87 -5.96
N GLY A 294 -5.80 -18.15 -5.62
CA GLY A 294 -6.67 -19.17 -6.22
C GLY A 294 -6.66 -20.48 -5.42
N PRO A 295 -7.08 -21.62 -6.00
CA PRO A 295 -7.06 -22.92 -5.32
C PRO A 295 -5.66 -23.28 -4.83
N VAL A 296 -5.54 -23.71 -3.58
CA VAL A 296 -4.27 -23.98 -2.87
C VAL A 296 -4.19 -25.43 -2.46
N GLY A 297 -3.02 -26.03 -2.69
CA GLY A 297 -2.63 -27.35 -2.21
C GLY A 297 -1.35 -27.31 -1.40
N ALA A 298 -1.19 -28.31 -0.55
CA ALA A 298 0.01 -28.56 0.23
C ALA A 298 0.47 -30.01 -0.01
N GLY A 299 1.78 -30.19 -0.15
CA GLY A 299 2.41 -31.49 -0.35
C GLY A 299 3.56 -31.68 0.62
N ALA A 300 3.65 -32.86 1.21
CA ALA A 300 4.78 -33.26 2.03
C ALA A 300 5.15 -34.70 1.75
N VAL A 301 6.45 -34.99 1.76
CA VAL A 301 6.97 -36.37 1.76
C VAL A 301 7.93 -36.54 2.93
N ILE A 302 7.80 -37.65 3.65
CA ILE A 302 8.62 -37.98 4.82
C ILE A 302 9.34 -39.31 4.54
N PHE A 303 10.65 -39.31 4.74
CA PHE A 303 11.53 -40.47 4.69
C PHE A 303 11.94 -40.83 6.11
N PRO A 304 11.37 -41.90 6.71
CA PRO A 304 11.72 -42.32 8.06
C PRO A 304 13.11 -42.96 8.12
N SER A 305 13.76 -42.94 9.29
CA SER A 305 15.16 -43.37 9.46
C SER A 305 15.42 -44.89 9.35
N ASN A 306 14.39 -45.74 9.30
CA ASN A 306 14.52 -47.20 9.49
C ASN A 306 14.05 -48.06 8.30
N ASN A 307 14.35 -47.70 7.05
CA ASN A 307 13.88 -48.41 5.85
C ASN A 307 12.34 -48.59 5.79
N GLN A 308 11.60 -47.78 6.55
CA GLN A 308 10.15 -47.73 6.45
C GLN A 308 9.74 -47.08 5.13
N PRO A 309 8.54 -47.41 4.60
CA PRO A 309 8.06 -46.80 3.38
C PRO A 309 7.98 -45.27 3.55
N GLN A 310 8.32 -44.55 2.48
CA GLN A 310 8.13 -43.11 2.44
C GLN A 310 6.64 -42.77 2.61
N ILE A 311 6.36 -41.69 3.34
CA ILE A 311 5.01 -41.24 3.63
C ILE A 311 4.75 -40.03 2.75
N GLU A 312 3.76 -40.12 1.87
CA GLU A 312 3.33 -39.04 0.99
C GLU A 312 2.01 -38.46 1.48
N ILE A 313 1.99 -37.14 1.70
CA ILE A 313 0.82 -36.42 2.19
C ILE A 313 0.49 -35.34 1.17
N SER A 314 -0.69 -35.44 0.55
CA SER A 314 -1.27 -34.40 -0.28
C SER A 314 -2.53 -33.89 0.39
N LYS A 315 -2.70 -32.56 0.44
CA LYS A 315 -3.87 -31.92 1.02
C LYS A 315 -4.40 -30.81 0.12
N ALA A 316 -5.67 -30.89 -0.22
CA ALA A 316 -6.45 -29.75 -0.70
C ALA A 316 -6.67 -28.77 0.48
N VAL A 317 -6.18 -27.54 0.34
CA VAL A 317 -6.10 -26.60 1.47
C VAL A 317 -7.26 -25.62 1.46
N SER A 318 -7.48 -24.93 0.35
CA SER A 318 -8.56 -23.94 0.22
C SER A 318 -8.81 -23.64 -1.25
N LYS A 319 -10.06 -23.32 -1.61
CA LYS A 319 -10.41 -22.86 -2.96
C LYS A 319 -9.84 -21.47 -3.29
N LYS A 320 -9.53 -20.65 -2.28
CA LYS A 320 -8.99 -19.30 -2.46
C LYS A 320 -7.95 -18.98 -1.40
N GLY A 321 -6.68 -19.01 -1.79
CA GLY A 321 -5.55 -18.60 -0.96
C GLY A 321 -4.34 -18.23 -1.80
N SER A 322 -3.24 -17.90 -1.15
CA SER A 322 -1.96 -17.63 -1.81
C SER A 322 -1.00 -18.80 -1.67
N ILE A 323 0.05 -18.82 -2.50
CA ILE A 323 1.09 -19.87 -2.44
C ILE A 323 1.67 -20.04 -1.03
N LEU A 324 1.85 -18.94 -0.29
CA LEU A 324 2.33 -18.95 1.09
C LEU A 324 1.44 -19.77 2.05
N LEU A 325 0.13 -19.82 1.82
CA LEU A 325 -0.77 -20.67 2.62
C LEU A 325 -0.42 -22.15 2.40
N GLY A 326 -0.23 -22.56 1.14
CA GLY A 326 0.14 -23.92 0.79
C GLY A 326 1.47 -24.31 1.42
N GLU A 327 2.48 -23.45 1.30
CA GLU A 327 3.83 -23.67 1.85
C GLU A 327 3.80 -23.81 3.38
N LEU A 328 3.06 -22.93 4.08
CA LEU A 328 2.91 -23.03 5.54
C LEU A 328 2.15 -24.28 5.97
N ILE A 329 1.06 -24.63 5.26
CA ILE A 329 0.28 -25.82 5.57
C ILE A 329 1.09 -27.10 5.28
N ALA A 330 1.94 -27.12 4.25
CA ALA A 330 2.84 -28.24 3.99
C ALA A 330 3.81 -28.49 5.15
N ILE A 331 4.38 -27.43 5.71
CA ILE A 331 5.19 -27.52 6.95
C ILE A 331 4.33 -28.01 8.12
N LYS A 332 3.10 -27.49 8.25
CA LYS A 332 2.16 -27.91 9.29
C LYS A 332 1.87 -29.42 9.21
N LEU A 333 1.67 -29.96 8.01
CA LEU A 333 1.43 -31.40 7.81
C LEU A 333 2.53 -32.25 8.39
N VAL A 334 3.80 -31.89 8.16
CA VAL A 334 4.95 -32.60 8.75
C VAL A 334 4.98 -32.44 10.26
N VAL A 335 4.82 -31.21 10.77
CA VAL A 335 4.82 -30.95 12.22
C VAL A 335 3.73 -31.74 12.94
N ASP A 336 2.51 -31.71 12.42
CA ASP A 336 1.36 -32.41 12.99
C ASP A 336 1.52 -33.94 12.93
N HIS A 337 2.12 -34.46 11.86
CA HIS A 337 2.40 -35.88 11.72
C HIS A 337 3.23 -36.42 12.91
N PHE A 338 4.24 -35.67 13.35
CA PHE A 338 5.10 -36.07 14.47
C PHE A 338 4.54 -35.70 15.85
N LEU A 339 3.42 -34.98 15.95
CA LEU A 339 2.74 -34.75 17.24
C LEU A 339 2.02 -36.01 17.76
N ILE A 340 1.78 -37.00 16.90
CA ILE A 340 1.23 -38.30 17.28
C ILE A 340 2.36 -39.16 17.86
N SER A 341 2.14 -39.77 19.05
CA SER A 341 3.18 -40.48 19.81
C SER A 341 3.78 -41.69 19.11
N GLU A 342 2.99 -42.39 18.31
CA GLU A 342 3.44 -43.57 17.58
C GLU A 342 4.45 -43.20 16.48
N ASN A 343 4.24 -42.05 15.81
CA ASN A 343 5.10 -41.56 14.73
C ASN A 343 6.45 -41.00 15.24
N ARG A 344 6.62 -40.89 16.55
CA ARG A 344 7.87 -40.43 17.19
C ARG A 344 8.85 -41.54 17.50
N GLN A 345 8.39 -42.79 17.47
CA GLN A 345 9.22 -43.92 17.90
C GLN A 345 10.46 -44.03 16.99
N ASN A 346 11.64 -44.11 17.61
CA ASN A 346 12.94 -44.30 16.93
C ASN A 346 13.40 -43.14 16.04
N THR A 347 12.96 -41.90 16.29
CA THR A 347 13.47 -40.70 15.60
C THR A 347 14.15 -39.76 16.59
N ASP A 348 15.43 -39.48 16.36
CA ASP A 348 16.23 -38.59 17.22
C ASP A 348 16.09 -37.12 16.81
N SER A 349 15.70 -36.85 15.57
CA SER A 349 15.51 -35.49 15.03
C SER A 349 14.72 -35.52 13.72
N ILE A 350 14.15 -34.38 13.35
CA ILE A 350 13.49 -34.19 12.06
C ILE A 350 14.23 -33.08 11.31
N THR A 351 14.63 -33.34 10.07
CA THR A 351 15.19 -32.32 9.17
C THR A 351 14.21 -32.07 8.03
N LEU A 352 13.60 -30.88 8.03
CA LEU A 352 12.58 -30.46 7.07
C LEU A 352 13.19 -29.53 6.03
N PHE A 353 13.14 -29.96 4.78
CA PHE A 353 13.52 -29.20 3.60
C PHE A 353 12.29 -28.51 2.99
N SER A 354 12.41 -27.21 2.74
CA SER A 354 11.39 -26.42 2.02
C SER A 354 12.07 -25.44 1.08
N ASP A 355 11.52 -25.24 -0.11
CA ASP A 355 12.01 -24.22 -1.04
C ASP A 355 11.46 -22.81 -0.73
N SER A 356 10.46 -22.73 0.16
CA SER A 356 9.91 -21.48 0.66
C SER A 356 10.81 -20.83 1.71
N GLN A 357 11.73 -19.98 1.25
CA GLN A 357 12.51 -19.10 2.12
C GLN A 357 11.60 -18.24 3.01
N THR A 358 10.44 -17.84 2.49
CA THR A 358 9.45 -17.03 3.22
C THR A 358 8.89 -17.79 4.42
N SER A 359 8.45 -19.03 4.23
CA SER A 359 7.89 -19.86 5.30
C SER A 359 8.95 -20.19 6.36
N ILE A 360 10.16 -20.59 5.93
CA ILE A 360 11.29 -20.80 6.85
C ILE A 360 11.58 -19.51 7.62
N GLY A 361 11.73 -18.38 6.94
CA GLY A 361 12.04 -17.09 7.56
C GLY A 361 10.99 -16.62 8.56
N ILE A 362 9.70 -16.86 8.28
CA ILE A 362 8.60 -16.56 9.21
C ILE A 362 8.70 -17.43 10.47
N LEU A 363 8.95 -18.73 10.30
CA LEU A 363 8.95 -19.71 11.39
C LEU A 363 10.21 -19.66 12.25
N THR A 364 11.38 -19.44 11.65
CA THR A 364 12.69 -19.56 12.32
C THR A 364 13.42 -18.22 12.48
N LEU A 365 13.29 -17.29 11.53
CA LEU A 365 14.00 -16.01 11.52
C LEU A 365 13.13 -14.81 11.96
N ASN A 366 11.89 -15.07 12.40
CA ASN A 366 10.92 -14.06 12.81
C ASN A 366 10.62 -12.99 11.74
N TRP A 367 10.62 -13.39 10.46
CA TRP A 367 10.08 -12.54 9.40
C TRP A 367 8.59 -12.26 9.67
N LYS A 368 8.15 -11.03 9.37
CA LYS A 368 6.76 -10.63 9.59
C LYS A 368 5.89 -11.16 8.47
N SER A 369 4.76 -11.77 8.84
CA SER A 369 3.66 -12.04 7.92
C SER A 369 2.41 -11.33 8.43
N GLU A 370 1.76 -10.59 7.55
CA GLU A 370 0.42 -10.03 7.80
C GLU A 370 -0.69 -11.06 7.49
N ASN A 371 -0.34 -12.21 6.89
CA ASN A 371 -1.27 -13.26 6.49
C ASN A 371 -1.05 -14.55 7.28
N TYR A 372 -2.10 -15.35 7.41
CA TYR A 372 -2.09 -16.71 7.97
C TYR A 372 -1.45 -16.81 9.36
N ILE A 373 -1.58 -15.75 10.17
CA ILE A 373 -0.93 -15.68 11.49
C ILE A 373 -1.42 -16.81 12.41
N LYS A 374 -2.68 -17.25 12.28
CA LYS A 374 -3.22 -18.42 12.98
C LYS A 374 -2.44 -19.70 12.66
N VAL A 375 -2.28 -20.01 11.37
CA VAL A 375 -1.48 -21.15 10.89
C VAL A 375 -0.04 -21.06 11.43
N ILE A 376 0.60 -19.89 11.29
CA ILE A 376 1.97 -19.65 11.77
C ILE A 376 2.10 -19.92 13.28
N ARG A 377 1.11 -19.48 14.08
CA ARG A 377 1.10 -19.71 15.53
C ARG A 377 0.95 -21.17 15.87
N GLU A 378 0.04 -21.87 15.21
CA GLU A 378 -0.21 -23.27 15.45
C GLU A 378 1.05 -24.09 15.17
N ILE A 379 1.71 -23.84 14.03
CA ILE A 379 3.00 -24.45 13.71
C ILE A 379 4.02 -24.13 14.81
N LYS A 380 4.21 -22.86 15.18
CA LYS A 380 5.18 -22.47 16.23
C LYS A 380 4.87 -23.09 17.59
N LYS A 381 3.60 -23.25 17.96
CA LYS A 381 3.18 -23.93 19.19
C LYS A 381 3.54 -25.41 19.12
N ASN A 382 3.19 -26.07 18.03
CA ASN A 382 3.42 -27.50 17.83
C ASN A 382 4.92 -27.82 17.75
N MET A 383 5.72 -26.96 17.12
CA MET A 383 7.18 -27.04 17.13
C MET A 383 7.77 -26.99 18.55
N LYS A 384 7.23 -26.15 19.44
CA LYS A 384 7.66 -26.12 20.85
C LYS A 384 7.31 -27.42 21.56
N VAL A 385 6.12 -27.96 21.30
CA VAL A 385 5.69 -29.25 21.86
C VAL A 385 6.62 -30.39 21.40
N LEU A 386 6.95 -30.46 20.11
CA LEU A 386 7.91 -31.45 19.59
C LEU A 386 9.27 -31.35 20.28
N LYS A 387 9.79 -30.13 20.44
CA LYS A 387 11.04 -29.88 21.15
C LYS A 387 10.97 -30.33 22.62
N MET A 388 9.86 -30.08 23.31
CA MET A 388 9.65 -30.53 24.69
C MET A 388 9.57 -32.06 24.78
N ASN A 389 9.10 -32.73 23.74
CA ASN A 389 9.07 -34.18 23.62
C ASN A 389 10.41 -34.80 23.17
N GLY A 390 11.49 -34.02 23.12
CA GLY A 390 12.83 -34.52 22.81
C GLY A 390 13.15 -34.68 21.31
N ILE A 391 12.26 -34.24 20.41
CA ILE A 391 12.48 -34.33 18.96
C ILE A 391 12.72 -32.92 18.38
N PRO A 392 13.98 -32.51 18.18
CA PRO A 392 14.29 -31.24 17.54
C PRO A 392 13.86 -31.26 16.07
N LEU A 393 13.23 -30.17 15.63
CA LEU A 393 12.90 -29.90 14.23
C LEU A 393 13.89 -28.89 13.65
N ASN A 394 14.65 -29.30 12.65
CA ASN A 394 15.61 -28.50 11.91
C ASN A 394 15.01 -28.09 10.57
N PHE A 395 15.19 -26.82 10.18
CA PHE A 395 14.75 -26.32 8.88
C PHE A 395 15.95 -26.13 7.96
N GLU A 396 15.83 -26.66 6.76
CA GLU A 396 16.79 -26.46 5.68
C GLU A 396 16.08 -25.92 4.45
N TRP A 397 16.72 -24.98 3.77
CA TRP A 397 16.20 -24.51 2.48
C TRP A 397 16.68 -25.44 1.38
N THR A 398 15.80 -25.79 0.44
CA THR A 398 16.14 -26.55 -0.77
C THR A 398 15.82 -25.74 -2.03
N PRO A 399 16.63 -25.77 -3.09
CA PRO A 399 16.29 -25.09 -4.34
C PRO A 399 15.14 -25.81 -5.06
N GLY A 400 14.04 -25.09 -5.32
CA GLY A 400 12.99 -25.59 -6.22
C GLY A 400 13.48 -25.80 -7.66
N HIS A 401 12.91 -26.80 -8.35
CA HIS A 401 13.21 -27.19 -9.74
C HIS A 401 14.70 -27.49 -10.01
N ALA A 402 15.37 -28.17 -9.08
CA ALA A 402 16.79 -28.53 -9.13
C ALA A 402 17.04 -30.06 -9.12
N ASP A 403 16.06 -30.85 -9.55
CA ASP A 403 16.13 -32.32 -9.65
C ASP A 403 16.51 -32.99 -8.32
N ILE A 404 15.83 -32.58 -7.25
CA ILE A 404 15.96 -33.13 -5.89
C ILE A 404 14.71 -33.95 -5.63
N GLN A 405 14.86 -35.28 -5.66
CA GLN A 405 13.75 -36.24 -5.63
C GLN A 405 12.68 -35.93 -4.58
N GLY A 406 13.07 -35.69 -3.31
CA GLY A 406 12.11 -35.39 -2.25
C GLY A 406 11.34 -34.08 -2.48
N ASN A 407 11.99 -33.05 -3.02
CA ASN A 407 11.34 -31.78 -3.35
C ASN A 407 10.38 -31.94 -4.54
N ASP A 408 10.77 -32.70 -5.56
CA ASP A 408 9.94 -32.92 -6.75
C ASP A 408 8.69 -33.76 -6.43
N ILE A 409 8.80 -34.72 -5.49
CA ILE A 409 7.64 -35.44 -4.96
C ILE A 409 6.72 -34.47 -4.20
N ALA A 410 7.26 -33.63 -3.31
CA ALA A 410 6.47 -32.65 -2.58
C ALA A 410 5.73 -31.66 -3.50
N ASP A 411 6.40 -31.14 -4.54
CA ASP A 411 5.80 -30.26 -5.57
C ASP A 411 4.65 -30.96 -6.32
N SER A 412 4.84 -32.22 -6.71
CA SER A 412 3.81 -33.03 -7.34
C SER A 412 2.58 -33.23 -6.44
N LEU A 413 2.81 -33.57 -5.16
CA LEU A 413 1.75 -33.72 -4.15
C LEU A 413 1.03 -32.40 -3.87
N ALA A 414 1.74 -31.27 -3.86
CA ALA A 414 1.15 -29.95 -3.67
C ALA A 414 0.28 -29.55 -4.86
N LYS A 415 0.73 -29.81 -6.10
CA LYS A 415 -0.06 -29.59 -7.33
C LYS A 415 -1.30 -30.46 -7.38
N LYS A 416 -1.20 -31.71 -6.92
CA LYS A 416 -2.36 -32.61 -6.77
C LYS A 416 -3.39 -32.00 -5.80
N GLY A 417 -2.94 -31.58 -4.62
CA GLY A 417 -3.81 -30.92 -3.63
C GLY A 417 -4.47 -29.65 -4.16
N ALA A 418 -3.75 -28.86 -4.97
CA ALA A 418 -4.28 -27.61 -5.52
C ALA A 418 -5.38 -27.85 -6.56
N LYS A 419 -5.25 -28.90 -7.38
CA LYS A 419 -6.32 -29.34 -8.30
C LYS A 419 -7.54 -29.87 -7.54
N GLU A 420 -7.32 -30.65 -6.49
CA GLU A 420 -8.42 -31.13 -5.64
C GLU A 420 -9.14 -29.98 -4.92
N ALA A 421 -8.43 -28.90 -4.59
CA ALA A 421 -8.99 -27.72 -3.93
C ALA A 421 -10.00 -26.93 -4.77
N GLU A 422 -10.04 -27.12 -6.10
CA GLU A 422 -11.08 -26.53 -6.97
C GLU A 422 -12.49 -27.00 -6.57
N LYS A 423 -12.58 -28.21 -6.00
CA LYS A 423 -13.83 -28.89 -5.62
C LYS A 423 -14.25 -28.60 -4.18
N ILE A 424 -13.46 -27.87 -3.40
CA ILE A 424 -13.82 -27.49 -2.03
C ILE A 424 -14.99 -26.50 -2.08
N GLU A 425 -16.11 -26.88 -1.47
CA GLU A 425 -17.21 -25.97 -1.15
C GLU A 425 -16.94 -25.38 0.24
N GLU A 426 -16.29 -24.22 0.29
CA GLU A 426 -16.15 -23.46 1.54
C GLU A 426 -16.71 -22.05 1.34
N PRO A 427 -17.38 -21.47 2.36
CA PRO A 427 -17.52 -20.02 2.43
C PRO A 427 -16.10 -19.45 2.47
N SER A 428 -15.76 -18.57 1.54
CA SER A 428 -14.40 -18.01 1.50
C SER A 428 -14.13 -17.21 2.77
N GLU A 429 -13.30 -17.71 3.67
CA GLU A 429 -12.75 -16.91 4.78
C GLU A 429 -12.09 -15.65 4.20
N VAL A 430 -12.47 -14.48 4.72
CA VAL A 430 -11.99 -13.20 4.19
C VAL A 430 -10.62 -12.88 4.79
N THR A 431 -9.58 -12.82 3.96
CA THR A 431 -8.24 -12.44 4.43
C THR A 431 -8.07 -10.91 4.50
N ARG A 432 -7.06 -10.43 5.25
CA ARG A 432 -6.66 -9.01 5.21
C ARG A 432 -6.27 -8.54 3.80
N GLN A 433 -5.72 -9.42 2.97
CA GLN A 433 -5.39 -9.09 1.58
C GLN A 433 -6.64 -8.93 0.73
N ASP A 434 -7.66 -9.77 0.93
CA ASP A 434 -8.95 -9.61 0.26
C ASP A 434 -9.58 -8.27 0.62
N ILE A 435 -9.55 -7.89 1.90
CA ILE A 435 -10.06 -6.59 2.35
C ILE A 435 -9.23 -5.44 1.78
N LYS A 436 -7.90 -5.56 1.76
CA LYS A 436 -7.04 -4.52 1.16
C LYS A 436 -7.32 -4.34 -0.34
N ARG A 437 -7.54 -5.44 -1.06
CA ARG A 437 -7.91 -5.41 -2.49
C ARG A 437 -9.30 -4.80 -2.67
N ALA A 438 -10.28 -5.23 -1.89
CA ALA A 438 -11.65 -4.71 -1.91
C ALA A 438 -11.71 -3.21 -1.56
N ALA A 439 -10.96 -2.78 -0.55
CA ALA A 439 -10.89 -1.37 -0.16
C ALA A 439 -10.32 -0.53 -1.31
N ARG A 440 -9.25 -1.00 -1.95
CA ARG A 440 -8.66 -0.37 -3.13
C ARG A 440 -9.64 -0.31 -4.30
N GLU A 441 -10.36 -1.40 -4.57
CA GLU A 441 -11.35 -1.47 -5.64
C GLU A 441 -12.52 -0.51 -5.41
N SER A 442 -13.06 -0.48 -4.19
CA SER A 442 -14.14 0.44 -3.79
C SER A 442 -13.74 1.89 -4.02
N VAL A 443 -12.57 2.31 -3.52
CA VAL A 443 -12.12 3.70 -3.69
C VAL A 443 -11.75 4.04 -5.13
N LEU A 444 -11.28 3.07 -5.93
CA LEU A 444 -11.05 3.27 -7.37
C LEU A 444 -12.34 3.51 -8.13
N ARG A 445 -13.41 2.74 -7.83
CA ARG A 445 -14.74 2.97 -8.43
C ARG A 445 -15.31 4.32 -8.02
N LYS A 446 -15.19 4.72 -6.75
CA LYS A 446 -15.58 6.06 -6.28
C LYS A 446 -14.80 7.16 -7.01
N TRP A 447 -13.50 6.96 -7.22
CA TRP A 447 -12.66 7.92 -7.96
C TRP A 447 -13.05 8.00 -9.44
N GLN A 448 -13.33 6.86 -10.08
CA GLN A 448 -13.79 6.82 -11.47
C GLN A 448 -15.09 7.60 -11.64
N ASN A 449 -16.08 7.38 -10.77
CA ASN A 449 -17.35 8.13 -10.80
C ASN A 449 -17.14 9.63 -10.58
N GLN A 450 -16.21 10.01 -9.68
CA GLN A 450 -15.85 11.42 -9.46
C GLN A 450 -15.19 12.04 -10.69
N TRP A 451 -14.38 11.27 -11.43
CA TRP A 451 -13.71 11.73 -12.62
C TRP A 451 -14.69 11.93 -13.79
N GLU A 452 -15.60 10.99 -13.99
CA GLU A 452 -16.64 11.04 -15.03
C GLU A 452 -17.61 12.22 -14.84
N SER A 453 -18.04 12.45 -13.60
CA SER A 453 -19.02 13.49 -13.26
C SER A 453 -18.41 14.89 -13.07
N SER A 454 -17.09 14.99 -12.94
CA SER A 454 -16.41 16.27 -12.71
C SER A 454 -16.54 17.21 -13.92
N GLN A 455 -16.90 18.47 -13.64
CA GLN A 455 -16.85 19.56 -14.62
C GLN A 455 -15.44 20.16 -14.77
N ARG A 456 -14.50 19.77 -13.90
CA ARG A 456 -13.10 20.19 -13.94
C ARG A 456 -12.24 19.13 -14.61
N GLY A 457 -11.21 19.57 -15.32
CA GLY A 457 -10.26 18.67 -15.99
C GLY A 457 -10.79 18.05 -17.28
N ARG A 458 -11.88 18.56 -17.83
CA ARG A 458 -12.57 17.98 -18.99
C ARG A 458 -11.70 17.80 -20.22
N ASN A 459 -10.80 18.75 -20.48
CA ASN A 459 -9.82 18.62 -21.56
C ASN A 459 -8.98 17.35 -21.39
N TYR A 460 -8.47 17.10 -20.18
CA TYR A 460 -7.66 15.92 -19.91
C TYR A 460 -8.46 14.61 -19.96
N TYR A 461 -9.74 14.64 -19.57
CA TYR A 461 -10.62 13.47 -19.64
C TYR A 461 -10.73 12.93 -21.07
N ASN A 462 -10.75 13.79 -22.08
CA ASN A 462 -10.81 13.37 -23.48
C ASN A 462 -9.63 12.45 -23.85
N TYR A 463 -8.46 12.71 -23.27
CA TYR A 463 -7.24 11.90 -23.48
C TYR A 463 -7.07 10.74 -22.48
N HIS A 464 -7.75 10.80 -21.33
CA HIS A 464 -7.57 9.82 -20.25
C HIS A 464 -8.83 9.64 -19.42
N GLN A 465 -9.69 8.72 -19.84
CA GLN A 465 -10.99 8.49 -19.22
C GLN A 465 -10.92 7.62 -17.96
N ASN A 466 -9.93 6.74 -17.87
CA ASN A 466 -9.81 5.75 -16.79
C ASN A 466 -8.84 6.21 -15.70
N VAL A 467 -9.25 6.15 -14.43
CA VAL A 467 -8.36 6.44 -13.30
C VAL A 467 -7.47 5.25 -12.96
N CYS A 468 -6.26 5.51 -12.43
CA CYS A 468 -5.41 4.44 -11.91
C CYS A 468 -4.62 4.86 -10.67
N GLN A 469 -4.55 4.01 -9.63
CA GLN A 469 -3.78 4.29 -8.42
C GLN A 469 -2.32 3.80 -8.56
N LYS A 470 -1.60 4.30 -9.56
CA LYS A 470 -0.21 3.92 -9.81
C LYS A 470 0.56 5.03 -10.53
N ILE A 471 1.74 5.39 -9.99
CA ILE A 471 2.66 6.29 -10.68
C ILE A 471 3.06 5.65 -12.02
N PRO A 472 2.91 6.37 -13.15
CA PRO A 472 3.31 5.86 -14.46
C PRO A 472 4.79 5.44 -14.47
N LYS A 473 5.09 4.28 -15.09
CA LYS A 473 6.43 3.67 -15.03
C LYS A 473 7.45 4.40 -15.90
N ASP A 474 7.01 4.80 -17.10
CA ASP A 474 7.83 5.26 -18.22
C ASP A 474 7.42 6.70 -18.55
N LEU A 475 7.84 7.63 -17.69
CA LEU A 475 7.61 9.06 -17.92
C LEU A 475 8.74 9.61 -18.80
N PRO A 476 8.43 10.44 -19.81
CA PRO A 476 9.43 11.11 -20.63
C PRO A 476 10.22 12.12 -19.78
N SER A 477 11.09 12.91 -20.41
CA SER A 477 11.84 13.94 -19.69
C SER A 477 10.89 14.85 -18.90
N LYS A 478 11.37 15.41 -17.78
CA LYS A 478 10.57 16.28 -16.91
C LYS A 478 9.97 17.48 -17.67
N TRP A 479 10.68 17.97 -18.68
CA TRP A 479 10.20 19.05 -19.52
C TRP A 479 9.11 18.59 -20.49
N SER A 480 9.35 17.52 -21.25
CA SER A 480 8.40 16.97 -22.22
C SER A 480 7.10 16.57 -21.53
N PHE A 481 7.21 15.81 -20.43
CA PHE A 481 6.05 15.42 -19.63
C PHE A 481 5.21 16.62 -19.17
N SER A 482 5.88 17.68 -18.71
CA SER A 482 5.26 18.91 -18.22
C SER A 482 4.51 19.65 -19.33
N ILE A 483 5.13 19.83 -20.49
CA ILE A 483 4.52 20.54 -21.62
C ILE A 483 3.38 19.71 -22.22
N THR A 484 3.58 18.42 -22.49
CA THR A 484 2.51 17.54 -23.01
C THR A 484 1.32 17.49 -22.06
N THR A 485 1.56 17.40 -20.74
CA THR A 485 0.46 17.50 -19.75
C THR A 485 -0.21 18.87 -19.83
N SER A 486 0.56 19.96 -19.89
CA SER A 486 -0.02 21.31 -19.97
C SER A 486 -0.88 21.51 -21.22
N LEU A 487 -0.47 20.95 -22.37
CA LEU A 487 -1.23 20.95 -23.62
C LEU A 487 -2.52 20.13 -23.50
N ARG A 488 -2.44 18.87 -23.04
CA ARG A 488 -3.63 18.00 -22.82
C ARG A 488 -4.64 18.56 -21.85
N THR A 489 -4.16 19.30 -20.85
CA THR A 489 -5.03 19.90 -19.84
C THR A 489 -5.57 21.26 -20.26
N GLY A 490 -4.98 21.90 -21.27
CA GLY A 490 -5.24 23.29 -21.66
C GLY A 490 -4.66 24.33 -20.70
N TYR A 491 -4.02 23.93 -19.60
CA TYR A 491 -3.34 24.83 -18.66
C TYR A 491 -1.91 25.15 -19.12
N CYS A 492 -1.78 25.61 -20.37
CA CYS A 492 -0.49 25.82 -21.05
C CYS A 492 -0.10 27.30 -21.15
N ASP A 493 1.20 27.60 -21.24
CA ASP A 493 1.73 28.97 -21.30
C ASP A 493 1.48 29.69 -22.64
N LEU A 494 0.27 29.56 -23.20
CA LEU A 494 -0.21 30.21 -24.41
C LEU A 494 -1.09 31.43 -24.06
N ASN A 495 -1.18 32.40 -24.98
CA ASN A 495 -1.81 33.68 -24.73
C ASN A 495 -3.32 33.55 -24.42
N ASP A 496 -4.04 32.63 -25.07
CA ASP A 496 -5.45 32.36 -24.75
C ASP A 496 -5.62 31.99 -23.26
N TYR A 497 -4.80 31.07 -22.74
CA TYR A 497 -4.87 30.69 -21.34
C TYR A 497 -4.38 31.81 -20.40
N LYS A 498 -3.30 32.52 -20.75
CA LYS A 498 -2.79 33.65 -19.97
C LYS A 498 -3.86 34.73 -19.78
N SER A 499 -4.59 35.07 -20.84
CA SER A 499 -5.67 36.07 -20.80
C SER A 499 -6.80 35.72 -19.82
N LYS A 500 -7.05 34.42 -19.60
CA LYS A 500 -8.05 33.93 -18.63
C LYS A 500 -7.59 34.06 -17.17
N ILE A 501 -6.27 34.15 -16.92
CA ILE A 501 -5.71 34.29 -15.57
C ILE A 501 -5.32 35.75 -15.28
N ILE A 502 -4.81 36.45 -16.29
CA ILE A 502 -4.27 37.81 -16.19
C ILE A 502 -5.12 38.70 -17.12
N PRO A 503 -6.08 39.47 -16.56
CA PRO A 503 -7.01 40.27 -17.37
C PRO A 503 -6.34 41.29 -18.30
N SER A 504 -5.11 41.71 -18.01
CA SER A 504 -4.36 42.68 -18.82
C SER A 504 -3.55 42.05 -19.95
N SER A 505 -3.57 40.72 -20.11
CA SER A 505 -2.81 40.03 -21.15
C SER A 505 -3.64 39.84 -22.42
N ASP A 506 -3.00 40.07 -23.57
CA ASP A 506 -3.61 39.80 -24.87
C ASP A 506 -3.74 38.29 -25.09
N LYS A 507 -4.89 37.86 -25.64
CA LYS A 507 -5.17 36.47 -25.98
C LYS A 507 -4.58 36.05 -27.33
N ASN A 508 -4.22 37.02 -28.18
CA ASN A 508 -3.81 36.78 -29.55
C ASN A 508 -2.32 36.44 -29.66
N CYS A 509 -1.99 35.61 -30.65
CA CYS A 509 -0.64 35.37 -31.13
C CYS A 509 -0.19 36.55 -32.00
N SER A 510 1.12 36.67 -32.27
CA SER A 510 1.65 37.70 -33.17
C SER A 510 1.17 37.55 -34.62
N CYS A 511 0.61 36.41 -35.00
CA CYS A 511 -0.06 36.24 -36.30
C CYS A 511 -1.48 36.84 -36.35
N GLY A 512 -2.03 37.32 -35.23
CA GLY A 512 -3.32 38.00 -35.13
C GLY A 512 -4.48 37.15 -34.59
N GLU A 513 -4.36 35.83 -34.57
CA GLU A 513 -5.39 34.90 -34.09
C GLU A 513 -5.24 34.55 -32.59
N PRO A 514 -6.30 34.15 -31.87
CA PRO A 514 -6.20 33.65 -30.50
C PRO A 514 -5.21 32.48 -30.38
N GLU A 515 -4.23 32.57 -29.47
CA GLU A 515 -3.19 31.56 -29.30
C GLU A 515 -3.72 30.37 -28.47
N THR A 516 -4.60 29.56 -29.05
CA THR A 516 -5.08 28.31 -28.45
C THR A 516 -4.08 27.17 -28.67
N VAL A 517 -4.26 26.05 -27.98
CA VAL A 517 -3.44 24.83 -28.20
C VAL A 517 -3.58 24.34 -29.64
N GLU A 518 -4.81 24.33 -30.16
CA GLU A 518 -5.13 23.96 -31.53
C GLU A 518 -4.46 24.91 -32.54
N HIS A 519 -4.61 26.23 -32.34
CA HIS A 519 -3.96 27.22 -33.19
C HIS A 519 -2.44 27.02 -33.24
N TYR A 520 -1.82 26.87 -32.07
CA TYR A 520 -0.38 26.64 -31.95
C TYR A 520 0.06 25.39 -32.71
N LEU A 521 -0.57 24.24 -32.44
CA LEU A 521 -0.15 22.94 -32.99
C LEU A 521 -0.50 22.75 -34.47
N LEU A 522 -1.63 23.31 -34.95
CA LEU A 522 -2.19 22.94 -36.26
C LEU A 522 -2.20 24.06 -37.30
N HIS A 523 -2.25 25.35 -36.89
CA HIS A 523 -2.65 26.43 -37.80
C HIS A 523 -1.71 27.64 -37.83
N CYS A 524 -0.94 27.89 -36.78
CA CYS A 524 -0.19 29.13 -36.64
C CYS A 524 0.94 29.25 -37.68
N SER A 525 0.89 30.26 -38.54
CA SER A 525 1.88 30.51 -39.59
C SER A 525 3.30 30.73 -39.05
N ASN A 526 3.43 31.27 -37.83
CA ASN A 526 4.73 31.47 -37.17
C ASN A 526 5.48 30.15 -36.89
N TYR A 527 4.78 29.01 -36.88
CA TYR A 527 5.36 27.70 -36.57
C TYR A 527 5.26 26.70 -37.73
N GLU A 528 4.98 27.17 -38.95
CA GLU A 528 4.77 26.33 -40.14
C GLU A 528 5.96 25.41 -40.42
N GLU A 529 7.17 25.95 -40.47
CA GLU A 529 8.37 25.17 -40.82
C GLU A 529 8.62 24.01 -39.85
N ALA A 530 8.51 24.27 -38.54
CA ALA A 530 8.66 23.24 -37.51
C ALA A 530 7.51 22.22 -37.57
N ARG A 531 6.29 22.67 -37.85
CA ARG A 531 5.10 21.81 -37.97
C ARG A 531 5.20 20.89 -39.18
N GLU A 532 5.66 21.37 -40.32
CA GLU A 532 5.86 20.57 -41.53
C GLU A 532 6.94 19.49 -41.33
N ARG A 533 8.02 19.79 -40.59
CA ARG A 533 9.01 18.77 -40.19
C ARG A 533 8.41 17.69 -39.29
N MET A 534 7.60 18.09 -38.31
CA MET A 534 6.87 17.15 -37.44
C MET A 534 5.91 16.28 -38.25
N ARG A 535 5.08 16.89 -39.12
CA ARG A 535 4.13 16.19 -40.00
C ARG A 535 4.83 15.19 -40.90
N THR A 536 5.92 15.60 -41.54
CA THR A 536 6.73 14.73 -42.40
C THR A 536 7.29 13.55 -41.62
N SER A 537 7.82 13.78 -40.42
CA SER A 537 8.38 12.72 -39.58
C SER A 537 7.32 11.71 -39.14
N ILE A 538 6.14 12.20 -38.72
CA ILE A 538 5.02 11.35 -38.31
C ILE A 538 4.49 10.55 -39.51
N TYR A 539 4.35 11.18 -40.68
CA TYR A 539 3.92 10.51 -41.92
C TYR A 539 4.78 9.29 -42.28
N PHE A 540 6.11 9.39 -42.13
CA PHE A 540 7.00 8.25 -42.40
C PHE A 540 6.82 7.07 -41.45
N ILE A 541 6.27 7.30 -40.26
CA ILE A 541 6.07 6.26 -39.23
C ILE A 541 4.67 5.68 -39.30
N THR A 542 3.66 6.55 -39.47
CA THR A 542 2.26 6.17 -39.33
C THR A 542 1.52 6.08 -40.66
N GLY A 543 2.14 6.50 -41.77
CA GLY A 543 1.47 6.67 -43.04
C GLY A 543 0.52 7.87 -43.03
N ASN A 544 -0.61 7.75 -43.73
CA ASN A 544 -1.52 8.86 -44.00
C ASN A 544 -2.55 9.07 -42.86
N ILE A 545 -2.07 9.27 -41.62
CA ILE A 545 -2.94 9.59 -40.48
C ILE A 545 -3.33 11.07 -40.53
N HIS A 546 -4.59 11.34 -40.20
CA HIS A 546 -5.11 12.69 -40.08
C HIS A 546 -4.47 13.39 -38.87
N MET A 547 -3.82 14.53 -39.12
CA MET A 547 -3.06 15.24 -38.08
C MET A 547 -3.94 16.27 -37.37
N ASP A 548 -4.74 15.79 -36.42
CA ASP A 548 -5.52 16.63 -35.51
C ASP A 548 -4.93 16.69 -34.10
N LEU A 549 -5.61 17.45 -33.23
CA LEU A 549 -5.21 17.67 -31.84
C LEU A 549 -5.19 16.36 -31.05
N ASP A 550 -6.11 15.45 -31.37
CA ASP A 550 -6.32 14.22 -30.63
C ASP A 550 -5.24 13.19 -30.97
N THR A 551 -4.88 13.08 -32.25
CA THR A 551 -3.72 12.32 -32.72
C THR A 551 -2.42 12.84 -32.10
N LEU A 552 -2.18 14.16 -32.16
CA LEU A 552 -0.94 14.77 -31.65
C LEU A 552 -0.79 14.66 -30.13
N LEU A 553 -1.88 14.84 -29.40
CA LEU A 553 -1.88 14.77 -27.94
C LEU A 553 -2.15 13.34 -27.43
N GLY A 554 -2.33 12.36 -28.32
CA GLY A 554 -2.33 10.94 -28.02
C GLY A 554 -3.60 10.44 -27.35
N ILE A 555 -4.77 10.78 -27.90
CA ILE A 555 -6.01 10.00 -27.69
C ILE A 555 -5.82 8.60 -28.30
N ASP A 556 -6.40 7.59 -27.65
CA ASP A 556 -6.49 6.24 -28.19
C ASP A 556 -7.45 6.24 -29.41
N GLU A 557 -6.93 6.52 -30.59
CA GLU A 557 -7.60 6.09 -31.83
C GLU A 557 -7.37 4.58 -31.99
N GLU A 558 -8.42 3.84 -32.36
CA GLU A 558 -8.37 2.37 -32.53
C GLU A 558 -7.28 1.93 -33.53
N ASP A 559 -6.84 2.83 -34.39
CA ASP A 559 -5.88 2.60 -35.48
C ASP A 559 -4.40 2.86 -35.13
N ILE A 560 -4.08 3.43 -33.95
CA ILE A 560 -2.69 3.78 -33.58
C ILE A 560 -2.17 2.87 -32.46
N ASN A 561 -1.23 1.98 -32.80
CA ASN A 561 -0.58 1.12 -31.81
C ASN A 561 0.28 1.94 -30.80
N ARG A 562 0.57 1.33 -29.65
CA ARG A 562 1.27 1.99 -28.54
C ARG A 562 2.67 2.51 -28.90
N ASP A 563 3.40 1.83 -29.78
CA ASP A 563 4.76 2.20 -30.15
C ASP A 563 4.76 3.44 -31.05
N ASN A 564 3.87 3.47 -32.05
CA ASN A 564 3.63 4.63 -32.89
C ASN A 564 3.21 5.85 -32.07
N ARG A 565 2.42 5.68 -31.01
CA ARG A 565 2.03 6.78 -30.11
C ARG A 565 3.22 7.38 -29.36
N ASN A 566 4.17 6.56 -28.91
CA ASN A 566 5.36 7.06 -28.24
C ASN A 566 6.24 7.85 -29.22
N GLU A 567 6.34 7.39 -30.47
CA GLU A 567 7.06 8.09 -31.55
C GLU A 567 6.38 9.43 -31.91
N ILE A 568 5.04 9.48 -32.02
CA ILE A 568 4.30 10.75 -32.21
C ILE A 568 4.63 11.74 -31.10
N LEU A 569 4.63 11.30 -29.84
CA LEU A 569 4.99 12.16 -28.70
C LEU A 569 6.45 12.63 -28.75
N CYS A 570 7.36 11.81 -29.29
CA CYS A 570 8.76 12.18 -29.52
C CYS A 570 8.89 13.27 -30.59
N HIS A 571 8.16 13.14 -31.71
CA HIS A 571 8.14 14.17 -32.75
C HIS A 571 7.46 15.46 -32.28
N LEU A 572 6.40 15.35 -31.47
CA LEU A 572 5.80 16.50 -30.81
C LEU A 572 6.83 17.19 -29.89
N GLU A 573 7.63 16.44 -29.14
CA GLU A 573 8.69 17.01 -28.31
C GLU A 573 9.73 17.80 -29.12
N ASN A 574 10.12 17.27 -30.29
CA ASN A 574 11.02 17.97 -31.21
C ASN A 574 10.40 19.26 -31.73
N TYR A 575 9.13 19.21 -32.17
CA TYR A 575 8.37 20.40 -32.58
C TYR A 575 8.32 21.49 -31.49
N LEU A 576 8.03 21.09 -30.25
CA LEU A 576 7.96 22.01 -29.11
C LEU A 576 9.32 22.70 -28.85
N THR A 577 10.41 21.99 -29.10
CA THR A 577 11.78 22.51 -28.95
C THR A 577 12.14 23.46 -30.08
N GLU A 578 11.86 23.06 -31.32
CA GLU A 578 12.20 23.81 -32.54
C GLU A 578 11.38 25.08 -32.68
N SER A 579 10.07 25.02 -32.44
CA SER A 579 9.15 26.17 -32.52
C SER A 579 9.57 27.34 -31.62
N GLY A 580 10.37 27.07 -30.59
CA GLY A 580 10.90 28.07 -29.69
C GLY A 580 9.87 28.71 -28.75
N ARG A 581 8.58 28.40 -28.89
CA ARG A 581 7.48 29.03 -28.14
C ARG A 581 7.58 28.80 -26.62
N PHE A 582 8.20 27.70 -26.21
CA PHE A 582 8.42 27.35 -24.80
C PHE A 582 9.89 27.48 -24.35
N LYS A 583 10.78 28.14 -25.11
CA LYS A 583 12.21 28.30 -24.78
C LYS A 583 12.45 29.04 -23.46
N ASN A 584 11.68 30.09 -23.15
CA ASN A 584 11.78 30.80 -21.87
C ASN A 584 11.35 29.91 -20.69
N THR A 585 10.40 28.99 -20.92
CA THR A 585 9.97 27.97 -19.97
C THR A 585 11.06 26.91 -19.73
N ILE A 586 11.99 26.72 -20.66
CA ILE A 586 13.17 25.85 -20.52
C ILE A 586 14.26 26.58 -19.72
N GLN A 587 14.60 27.83 -20.07
CA GLN A 587 15.70 28.59 -19.43
C GLN A 587 15.40 29.09 -18.01
N GLN A 588 14.15 29.45 -17.69
CA GLN A 588 13.76 29.79 -16.31
C GLN A 588 13.65 28.58 -15.37
N LYS A 589 13.89 27.35 -15.86
CA LYS A 589 13.79 26.10 -15.10
C LYS A 589 15.13 25.36 -14.93
N THR A 590 16.23 25.95 -15.41
CA THR A 590 17.62 25.45 -15.26
C THR A 590 18.47 26.29 -14.29
N LEU A 591 17.92 27.39 -13.78
CA LEU A 591 18.40 28.16 -12.62
C LEU A 591 17.43 27.94 -11.45
#